data_AF-A0A0B7ANC1-F1
#
_entry.id   AF-A0A0B7ANC1-F1
#
_cell.length_a   1.000
_cell.length_b   1.000
_cell.length_c   1.000
_cell.angle_alpha   90.00
_cell.angle_beta   90.00
_cell.angle_gamma   90.00
#
_symmetry.space_group_name_H-M   'P 1'
#
loop_
_entity.id
_entity.type
_entity.pdbx_description
1 polymer ?
#
loop_
_entity_poly.entity_id
_entity_poly.type
_entity_poly.pdbx_seq_one_letter_code
_entity_poly.pdbx_strand_id
1 'polypeptide(L)'
;RSQTMEGGQVLYHTVTGLRPDLSGPSKVPELLNRIDTFSEGSDDDVDEEEDDVDESVHDDENADLDKNEENRVGSGDDSAADDDNKISRHPSRQKDETAEEKKERKKQVKDAQKERRLTKLPKHIKKRQVKLGAQKK
;
A
#
# COMPACT_ATOMS: atom_id res chain seq x y z
N ARG A 1 -15.56 -4.81 -18.95
CA ARG A 1 -16.76 -4.96 -18.10
C ARG A 1 -17.50 -6.22 -18.57
N SER A 2 -17.43 -7.33 -17.83
CA SER A 2 -18.19 -8.55 -18.18
C SER A 2 -19.66 -8.34 -17.86
N GLN A 3 -20.42 -7.84 -18.83
CA GLN A 3 -21.88 -7.84 -18.76
C GLN A 3 -22.34 -9.29 -18.88
N THR A 4 -22.76 -9.91 -17.78
CA THR A 4 -23.51 -11.16 -17.86
C THR A 4 -24.97 -10.80 -18.11
N MET A 5 -25.44 -11.02 -19.33
CA MET A 5 -26.87 -11.04 -19.65
C MET A 5 -27.55 -12.07 -18.75
N GLU A 6 -28.74 -11.79 -18.24
CA GLU A 6 -29.51 -12.73 -17.42
C GLU A 6 -29.71 -14.04 -18.21
N GLY A 7 -29.07 -15.12 -17.76
CA GLY A 7 -29.02 -16.42 -18.45
C GLY A 7 -27.70 -16.77 -19.16
N GLY A 8 -26.68 -15.92 -19.09
CA GLY A 8 -25.35 -16.21 -19.64
C GLY A 8 -24.62 -17.33 -18.89
N GLN A 9 -24.07 -18.30 -19.62
CA GLN A 9 -23.24 -19.35 -19.05
C GLN A 9 -21.94 -18.74 -18.50
N VAL A 10 -21.72 -18.87 -17.19
CA VAL A 10 -20.49 -18.40 -16.53
C VAL A 10 -19.47 -19.53 -16.48
N LEU A 11 -18.23 -19.23 -16.83
CA LEU A 11 -17.13 -20.19 -16.76
C LEU A 11 -16.71 -20.37 -15.29
N TYR A 12 -16.64 -21.63 -14.84
CA TYR A 12 -16.33 -21.96 -13.44
C TYR A 12 -15.01 -21.32 -12.95
N HIS A 13 -14.00 -21.26 -13.80
CA HIS A 13 -12.69 -20.71 -13.46
C HIS A 13 -12.73 -19.20 -13.18
N THR A 14 -13.66 -18.44 -13.78
CA THR A 14 -13.79 -17.00 -13.52
C THR A 14 -14.46 -16.70 -12.18
N VAL A 15 -15.38 -17.57 -11.75
CA VAL A 15 -16.03 -17.46 -10.44
C VAL A 15 -15.10 -17.91 -9.32
N THR A 16 -14.33 -18.96 -9.56
CA THR A 16 -13.45 -19.56 -8.55
C THR A 16 -12.05 -18.95 -8.52
N GLY A 17 -11.68 -18.13 -9.51
CA GLY A 17 -10.33 -17.57 -9.64
C GLY A 17 -9.25 -18.62 -9.95
N LEU A 18 -9.66 -19.82 -10.37
CA LEU A 18 -8.74 -20.86 -10.83
C LEU A 18 -8.27 -20.57 -12.25
N ARG A 19 -7.15 -21.19 -12.63
CA ARG A 19 -6.70 -21.25 -14.02
C ARG A 19 -7.67 -22.11 -14.86
N PRO A 20 -7.75 -21.90 -16.19
CA PRO A 20 -8.63 -22.68 -17.06
C PRO A 20 -8.30 -24.18 -17.10
N ASP A 21 -7.06 -24.55 -16.77
CA ASP A 21 -6.57 -25.93 -16.62
C ASP A 21 -6.88 -26.55 -15.24
N LEU A 22 -7.56 -25.81 -14.35
CA LEU A 22 -7.85 -26.18 -12.95
C LEU A 22 -6.59 -26.51 -12.13
N SER A 23 -5.40 -26.14 -12.61
CA SER A 23 -4.09 -26.45 -12.00
C SER A 23 -3.87 -25.71 -10.66
N GLY A 24 -4.69 -24.70 -10.37
CA GLY A 24 -4.64 -23.93 -9.14
C GLY A 24 -5.17 -22.50 -9.31
N PRO A 25 -5.08 -21.67 -8.26
CA PRO A 25 -5.49 -20.27 -8.31
C PRO A 25 -4.58 -19.47 -9.25
N SER A 26 -5.15 -18.54 -10.01
CA SER A 26 -4.35 -17.61 -10.82
C SER A 26 -3.68 -16.56 -9.93
N LYS A 27 -2.35 -16.49 -9.96
CA LYS A 27 -1.58 -15.51 -9.18
C LYS A 27 -1.57 -14.11 -9.79
N VAL A 28 -1.68 -14.03 -11.12
CA VAL A 28 -1.63 -12.79 -11.88
C VAL A 28 -2.96 -12.62 -12.63
N PRO A 29 -3.60 -11.44 -12.58
CA PRO A 29 -4.81 -11.19 -13.35
C PRO A 29 -4.52 -11.24 -14.87
N GLU A 30 -5.45 -11.80 -15.64
CA GLU A 30 -5.27 -11.98 -17.11
C GLU A 30 -5.02 -10.67 -17.86
N LEU A 31 -5.50 -9.53 -17.33
CA LEU A 31 -5.28 -8.22 -17.92
C LEU A 31 -3.79 -7.85 -18.01
N LEU A 32 -3.00 -8.25 -17.01
CA LEU A 32 -1.56 -7.96 -16.99
C LEU A 32 -0.78 -8.88 -17.93
N ASN A 33 -1.18 -10.14 -18.05
CA ASN A 33 -0.49 -11.09 -18.96
C ASN A 33 -0.60 -10.70 -20.44
N ARG A 34 -1.67 -10.03 -20.86
CA ARG A 34 -1.84 -9.62 -22.27
C ARG A 34 -0.85 -8.53 -22.65
N ILE A 35 -0.55 -7.61 -21.74
CA ILE A 35 0.37 -6.49 -22.00
C ILE A 35 1.77 -7.04 -22.33
N ASP A 36 2.22 -8.05 -21.60
CA ASP A 36 3.51 -8.70 -21.86
C ASP A 36 3.58 -9.33 -23.26
N THR A 37 2.46 -9.87 -23.78
CA THR A 37 2.39 -10.44 -25.13
C THR A 37 2.28 -9.41 -26.26
N PHE A 38 1.83 -8.18 -25.97
CA PHE A 38 1.82 -7.08 -26.94
C PHE A 38 3.18 -6.37 -27.06
N SER A 39 4.10 -6.60 -26.11
CA SER A 39 5.42 -5.96 -26.10
C SER A 39 6.43 -6.57 -27.08
N GLU A 40 6.17 -7.72 -27.70
CA GLU A 40 7.14 -8.44 -28.55
C GLU A 40 6.85 -8.41 -30.06
N GLY A 41 6.02 -7.52 -30.59
CA GLY A 41 5.92 -7.42 -32.06
C GLY A 41 4.88 -6.49 -32.67
N SER A 42 4.93 -5.19 -32.39
CA SER A 42 4.22 -4.20 -33.21
C SER A 42 4.94 -2.85 -33.19
N ASP A 43 5.78 -2.61 -34.20
CA ASP A 43 6.06 -1.25 -34.69
C ASP A 43 4.74 -0.75 -35.33
N ASP A 44 3.98 0.06 -34.61
CA ASP A 44 2.87 0.82 -35.19
C ASP A 44 2.93 2.24 -34.59
N ASP A 45 3.30 3.19 -35.44
CA ASP A 45 3.25 4.64 -35.19
C ASP A 45 1.84 5.04 -34.73
N VAL A 46 1.70 5.51 -33.49
CA VAL A 46 0.46 6.14 -33.03
C VAL A 46 0.75 7.57 -32.58
N ASP A 47 0.06 8.45 -33.30
CA ASP A 47 -0.09 9.90 -33.24
C ASP A 47 -0.28 10.46 -31.82
N GLU A 48 0.24 11.67 -31.60
CA GLU A 48 0.12 12.45 -30.36
C GLU A 48 -1.33 12.88 -30.10
N GLU A 49 -1.89 12.48 -28.96
CA GLU A 49 -2.99 13.21 -28.31
C GLU A 49 -2.61 13.38 -26.83
N GLU A 50 -2.28 14.61 -26.44
CA GLU A 50 -2.11 15.03 -25.04
C GLU A 50 -3.48 15.02 -24.34
N ASP A 51 -3.84 13.91 -23.71
CA ASP A 51 -4.96 13.87 -22.76
C ASP A 51 -4.48 14.36 -21.38
N ASP A 52 -4.95 15.55 -21.00
CA ASP A 52 -4.84 16.15 -19.66
C ASP A 52 -5.65 15.30 -18.66
N VAL A 53 -5.01 14.29 -18.06
CA VAL A 53 -5.64 13.45 -17.02
C VAL A 53 -5.51 14.15 -15.65
N ASP A 54 -6.62 14.75 -15.21
CA ASP A 54 -6.85 15.23 -13.84
C ASP A 54 -6.80 14.06 -12.84
N GLU A 55 -5.61 13.84 -12.26
CA GLU A 55 -5.36 12.81 -11.26
C GLU A 55 -5.94 13.22 -9.89
N SER A 56 -7.25 13.04 -9.71
CA SER A 56 -7.90 13.14 -8.41
C SER A 56 -7.62 11.90 -7.55
N VAL A 57 -6.42 11.83 -6.97
CA VAL A 57 -6.08 10.83 -5.96
C VAL A 57 -6.84 11.12 -4.67
N HIS A 58 -8.00 10.48 -4.52
CA HIS A 58 -8.68 10.30 -3.24
C HIS A 58 -8.03 9.12 -2.51
N ASP A 59 -7.04 9.42 -1.67
CA ASP A 59 -6.50 8.45 -0.70
C ASP A 59 -6.95 8.88 0.70
N ASP A 60 -8.15 8.43 1.04
CA ASP A 60 -8.76 8.57 2.37
C ASP A 60 -8.50 7.29 3.16
N GLU A 61 -7.25 7.05 3.57
CA GLU A 61 -6.91 6.11 4.64
C GLU A 61 -5.73 6.63 5.48
N ASN A 62 -5.97 7.72 6.24
CA ASN A 62 -5.10 8.04 7.37
C ASN A 62 -5.55 7.23 8.59
N ALA A 63 -5.00 6.02 8.73
CA ALA A 63 -4.92 5.36 10.01
C ALA A 63 -4.03 6.20 10.93
N ASP A 64 -4.69 6.93 11.83
CA ASP A 64 -4.12 7.77 12.88
C ASP A 64 -3.33 6.89 13.86
N LEU A 65 -2.02 6.75 13.64
CA LEU A 65 -1.11 6.19 14.63
C LEU A 65 -0.31 7.33 15.27
N ASP A 66 -1.01 8.07 16.13
CA ASP A 66 -0.41 8.94 17.14
C ASP A 66 0.48 8.09 18.08
N LYS A 67 1.78 8.08 17.82
CA LYS A 67 2.78 7.66 18.80
C LYS A 67 3.51 8.89 19.29
N ASN A 68 2.85 9.58 20.22
CA ASN A 68 3.47 10.43 21.21
C ASN A 68 4.39 9.57 22.09
N GLU A 69 5.67 9.49 21.71
CA GLU A 69 6.71 8.81 22.49
C GLU A 69 7.20 9.76 23.60
N GLU A 70 6.37 9.94 24.63
CA GLU A 70 6.82 10.54 25.88
C GLU A 70 7.74 9.57 26.62
N ASN A 71 8.92 10.10 26.91
CA ASN A 71 9.98 9.54 27.73
C ASN A 71 9.46 9.21 29.15
N ARG A 72 8.97 7.99 29.39
CA ARG A 72 8.73 7.45 30.74
C ARG A 72 9.77 6.40 31.09
N VAL A 73 10.85 6.86 31.70
CA VAL A 73 11.64 6.07 32.65
C VAL A 73 10.78 5.82 33.89
N GLY A 74 10.31 4.59 34.07
CA GLY A 74 9.51 4.18 35.21
C GLY A 74 9.80 2.73 35.55
N SER A 75 10.87 2.52 36.30
CA SER A 75 11.13 1.27 37.03
C SER A 75 10.01 1.09 38.05
N GLY A 76 9.15 0.10 37.85
CA GLY A 76 7.99 -0.18 38.69
C GLY A 76 7.66 -1.66 38.63
N ASP A 77 8.14 -2.34 39.66
CA ASP A 77 7.86 -3.68 40.12
C ASP A 77 6.35 -3.98 40.33
N ASP A 78 6.02 -5.27 40.30
CA ASP A 78 4.77 -5.93 40.73
C ASP A 78 3.43 -5.59 40.04
N SER A 79 2.87 -6.58 39.33
CA SER A 79 1.61 -7.26 39.70
C SER A 79 1.08 -8.13 38.57
N ALA A 80 0.87 -9.40 38.87
CA ALA A 80 0.16 -10.36 38.02
C ALA A 80 -1.30 -9.92 37.82
N ALA A 81 -1.68 -9.68 36.56
CA ALA A 81 -3.07 -9.64 36.14
C ALA A 81 -3.16 -10.14 34.69
N ASP A 82 -3.89 -11.24 34.54
CA ASP A 82 -4.29 -11.90 33.32
C ASP A 82 -5.13 -10.91 32.47
N ASP A 83 -4.51 -10.30 31.45
CA ASP A 83 -5.21 -9.47 30.46
C ASP A 83 -4.78 -9.91 29.05
N ASP A 84 -5.59 -10.80 28.48
CA ASP A 84 -5.52 -11.34 27.11
C ASP A 84 -5.85 -10.27 26.03
N ASN A 85 -5.47 -9.01 26.27
CA ASN A 85 -5.54 -7.97 25.26
C ASN A 85 -4.25 -7.99 24.42
N LYS A 86 -4.42 -8.44 23.17
CA LYS A 86 -3.43 -8.43 22.08
C LYS A 86 -2.67 -7.09 22.02
N ILE A 87 -1.57 -7.02 22.75
CA ILE A 87 -0.51 -6.06 22.51
C ILE A 87 -0.11 -6.25 21.05
N SER A 88 -0.39 -5.27 20.19
CA SER A 88 0.12 -5.21 18.82
C SER A 88 1.62 -4.97 18.90
N ARG A 89 2.34 -6.02 19.30
CA ARG A 89 3.78 -6.03 19.45
C ARG A 89 4.32 -5.67 18.09
N HIS A 90 4.84 -4.45 17.99
CA HIS A 90 5.48 -3.96 16.79
C HIS A 90 6.54 -5.00 16.41
N PRO A 91 6.72 -5.33 15.12
CA PRO A 91 7.60 -6.41 14.72
C PRO A 91 8.95 -6.26 15.43
N SER A 92 9.24 -7.20 16.32
CA SER A 92 10.42 -7.12 17.16
C SER A 92 11.65 -7.31 16.28
N ARG A 93 12.69 -6.51 16.55
CA ARG A 93 14.00 -6.68 15.90
C ARG A 93 14.47 -8.12 16.06
N GLN A 94 15.11 -8.68 15.04
CA GLN A 94 15.75 -9.99 15.20
C GLN A 94 16.86 -9.86 16.25
N LYS A 95 16.90 -10.81 17.20
CA LYS A 95 17.67 -10.67 18.43
C LYS A 95 19.17 -10.87 18.23
N ASP A 96 19.56 -11.62 17.19
CA ASP A 96 20.92 -12.11 16.96
C ASP A 96 21.57 -11.52 15.69
N GLU A 97 21.17 -10.32 15.28
CA GLU A 97 21.78 -9.59 14.14
C GLU A 97 23.25 -9.23 14.42
N THR A 98 24.10 -9.30 13.39
CA THR A 98 25.48 -8.80 13.49
C THR A 98 25.51 -7.26 13.59
N ALA A 99 26.64 -6.69 14.05
CA ALA A 99 26.77 -5.23 14.19
C ALA A 99 26.68 -4.49 12.84
N GLU A 100 27.03 -5.16 11.73
CA GLU A 100 26.93 -4.62 10.37
C GLU A 100 25.47 -4.62 9.89
N GLU A 101 24.77 -5.73 10.07
CA GLU A 101 23.34 -5.88 9.73
C GLU A 101 22.46 -4.86 10.47
N LYS A 102 22.73 -4.60 11.75
CA LYS A 102 22.04 -3.56 12.52
C LYS A 102 22.22 -2.15 11.94
N LYS A 103 23.40 -1.85 11.38
CA LYS A 103 23.68 -0.56 10.73
C LYS A 103 22.95 -0.45 9.41
N GLU A 104 22.95 -1.52 8.62
CA GLU A 104 22.26 -1.58 7.33
C GLU A 104 20.75 -1.39 7.49
N ARG A 105 20.11 -2.09 8.44
CA ARG A 105 18.68 -1.87 8.74
C ARG A 105 18.39 -0.43 9.14
N LYS A 106 19.22 0.15 10.01
CA LYS A 106 19.05 1.55 10.44
C LYS A 106 19.22 2.52 9.27
N LYS A 107 20.10 2.21 8.33
CA LYS A 107 20.31 2.98 7.10
C LYS A 107 19.06 2.90 6.21
N GLN A 108 18.55 1.70 5.93
CA GLN A 108 17.32 1.49 5.15
C GLN A 108 16.12 2.25 5.72
N VAL A 109 15.89 2.19 7.04
CA VAL A 109 14.79 2.92 7.69
C VAL A 109 14.94 4.43 7.54
N LYS A 110 16.16 4.96 7.66
CA LYS A 110 16.43 6.40 7.50
C LYS A 110 16.25 6.85 6.06
N ASP A 111 16.74 6.07 5.10
CA ASP A 111 16.68 6.39 3.67
C ASP A 111 15.21 6.38 3.20
N ALA A 112 14.44 5.35 3.57
CA ALA A 112 13.00 5.30 3.31
C ALA A 112 12.25 6.50 3.93
N GLN A 113 12.58 6.90 5.17
CA GLN A 113 11.94 8.08 5.78
C GLN A 113 12.36 9.38 5.09
N LYS A 114 13.60 9.49 4.59
CA LYS A 114 14.08 10.64 3.85
C LYS A 114 13.36 10.79 2.51
N GLU A 115 13.20 9.69 1.77
CA GLU A 115 12.43 9.64 0.52
C GLU A 115 10.97 10.05 0.75
N ARG A 116 10.30 9.51 1.78
CA ARG A 116 8.93 9.92 2.16
C ARG A 116 8.83 11.40 2.55
N ARG A 117 9.88 11.98 3.14
CA ARG A 117 9.91 13.40 3.49
C ARG A 117 10.20 14.30 2.28
N LEU A 118 10.79 13.76 1.23
CA LEU A 118 11.07 14.49 -0.01
C LEU A 118 9.79 14.65 -0.84
N THR A 119 8.98 13.59 -0.91
CA THR A 119 7.73 13.56 -1.69
C THR A 119 6.52 14.17 -0.97
N LYS A 120 6.62 14.45 0.34
CA LYS A 120 5.49 15.00 1.12
C LYS A 120 5.05 16.39 0.62
N LEU A 121 3.75 16.65 0.73
CA LEU A 121 3.22 17.98 0.47
C LEU A 121 3.76 19.01 1.48
N PRO A 122 4.24 20.18 1.00
CA PRO A 122 4.61 21.29 1.88
C PRO A 122 3.48 21.70 2.82
N LYS A 123 3.84 21.99 4.08
CA LYS A 123 2.88 22.33 5.15
C LYS A 123 1.92 23.46 4.78
N HIS A 124 2.40 24.49 4.08
CA HIS A 124 1.59 25.65 3.70
C HIS A 124 0.52 25.30 2.65
N ILE A 125 0.82 24.37 1.75
CA ILE A 125 -0.14 23.86 0.75
C ILE A 125 -1.23 23.04 1.44
N LYS A 126 -0.84 22.11 2.33
CA LYS A 126 -1.79 21.33 3.16
C LYS A 126 -2.70 22.25 3.97
N LYS A 127 -2.15 23.28 4.63
CA LYS A 127 -2.94 24.27 5.39
C LYS A 127 -3.95 25.02 4.51
N ARG A 128 -3.56 25.41 3.30
CA ARG A 128 -4.45 26.10 2.34
C ARG A 128 -5.60 25.20 1.90
N GLN A 129 -5.31 23.94 1.55
CA GLN A 129 -6.33 22.96 1.16
C GLN A 129 -7.33 22.71 2.30
N VAL A 130 -6.86 22.51 3.53
CA VAL A 130 -7.73 22.33 4.70
C VAL A 130 -8.61 23.55 4.94
N LYS A 131 -8.07 24.77 4.82
CA LYS A 131 -8.84 26.01 5.00
C LYS A 131 -9.95 26.15 3.94
N LEU A 132 -9.64 25.88 2.67
CA LEU A 132 -10.62 25.95 1.58
C LEU A 132 -11.70 24.86 1.72
N GLY A 133 -11.32 23.64 2.11
CA GLY A 133 -12.28 22.56 2.36
C GLY A 133 -13.22 22.85 3.53
N ALA A 134 -12.71 23.52 4.58
CA ALA A 134 -13.53 23.92 5.72
C ALA A 134 -14.53 25.04 5.40
N GLN A 135 -14.23 25.92 4.44
CA GLN A 135 -15.13 27.00 4.02
C GLN A 135 -16.20 26.57 3.00
N LYS A 136 -16.03 25.39 2.39
CA LYS A 136 -16.98 24.81 1.42
C LYS A 136 -18.06 23.93 2.07
N LYS A 137 -18.10 23.86 3.40
CA LYS A 137 -19.15 23.18 4.18
C LYS A 137 -20.08 24.19 4.82
#